data_AF-A0A2S7ZGI1-F1
#
_entry.id   AF-A0A2S7ZGI1-F1
#
_cell.length_a   1.000
_cell.length_b   1.000
_cell.length_c   1.000
_cell.angle_alpha   90.00
_cell.angle_beta   90.00
_cell.angle_gamma   90.00
#
_symmetry.space_group_name_H-M   'P 1'
#
loop_
_entity.id
_entity.type
_entity.pdbx_description
1 polymer ?
#
loop_
_entity_poly.entity_id
_entity_poly.type
_entity_poly.pdbx_seq_one_letter_code
_entity_poly.pdbx_strand_id
1 'polypeptide(L)'
;MSKSEKITQFVIVICIAAIITAVGNVMDGKHLFGDSLVGVAILAVLATIGALISYLPYANKLPMVFWVSLVGVVASLPGMPGQEWIIAKTSQVTFLATTTPVLAYAGLSLGKDLGAFRRLSWRIIPVALAVTAGTFICATALAQLVLHLEGLI
;
A
#
# COMPACT_ATOMS: atom_id res chain seq x y z
N MET A 1 -20.66 0.91 -14.03
CA MET A 1 -20.42 -0.09 -12.97
C MET A 1 -21.31 0.21 -11.78
N SER A 2 -22.14 -0.75 -11.41
CA SER A 2 -22.91 -0.76 -10.16
C SER A 2 -21.97 -0.74 -8.94
N LYS A 3 -22.41 -0.19 -7.80
CA LYS A 3 -21.64 -0.14 -6.55
C LYS A 3 -21.18 -1.55 -6.12
N SER A 4 -22.00 -2.56 -6.39
CA SER A 4 -21.71 -3.97 -6.14
C SER A 4 -20.49 -4.46 -6.93
N GLU A 5 -20.40 -4.13 -8.23
CA GLU A 5 -19.30 -4.58 -9.09
C GLU A 5 -17.94 -4.01 -8.66
N LYS A 6 -17.91 -2.77 -8.18
CA LYS A 6 -16.68 -2.13 -7.69
C LYS A 6 -16.15 -2.80 -6.42
N ILE A 7 -17.05 -3.16 -5.50
CA ILE A 7 -16.70 -3.87 -4.27
C ILE A 7 -16.20 -5.28 -4.61
N THR A 8 -16.89 -6.00 -5.50
CA THR A 8 -16.47 -7.34 -5.94
C THR A 8 -15.09 -7.32 -6.59
N GLN A 9 -14.82 -6.39 -7.51
CA GLN A 9 -13.50 -6.24 -8.12
C GLN A 9 -12.42 -5.94 -7.08
N PHE A 10 -12.71 -5.05 -6.13
CA PHE A 10 -11.77 -4.70 -5.07
C PHE A 10 -11.43 -5.90 -4.18
N VAL A 11 -12.44 -6.67 -3.76
CA VAL A 11 -12.23 -7.90 -2.97
C VAL A 11 -11.40 -8.91 -3.73
N ILE A 12 -11.68 -9.12 -5.03
CA ILE A 12 -10.88 -10.02 -5.88
C ILE A 12 -9.42 -9.57 -5.94
N VAL A 13 -9.17 -8.27 -6.15
CA VAL A 13 -7.81 -7.71 -6.21
C VAL A 13 -7.09 -7.88 -4.88
N ILE A 14 -7.75 -7.62 -3.75
CA ILE A 14 -7.18 -7.87 -2.42
C ILE A 14 -6.86 -9.36 -2.21
N CYS A 15 -7.76 -10.26 -2.59
CA CYS A 15 -7.52 -11.70 -2.44
C CYS A 15 -6.31 -12.15 -3.25
N ILE A 16 -6.19 -11.69 -4.50
CA ILE A 16 -5.02 -11.99 -5.35
C ILE A 16 -3.75 -11.41 -4.71
N ALA A 17 -3.78 -10.14 -4.30
CA ALA A 17 -2.64 -9.50 -3.66
C ALA A 17 -2.22 -10.23 -2.37
N ALA A 18 -3.18 -10.63 -1.54
CA ALA A 18 -2.94 -11.38 -0.32
C ALA A 18 -2.28 -12.74 -0.59
N ILE A 19 -2.75 -13.49 -1.61
CA ILE A 19 -2.13 -14.77 -1.99
C ILE A 19 -0.69 -14.54 -2.46
N ILE A 20 -0.46 -13.57 -3.35
CA ILE A 20 0.87 -13.26 -3.87
C ILE A 20 1.80 -12.83 -2.73
N THR A 21 1.33 -12.01 -1.81
CA THR A 21 2.10 -11.56 -0.64
C THR A 21 2.38 -12.71 0.33
N ALA A 22 1.42 -13.59 0.60
CA ALA A 22 1.64 -14.76 1.45
C ALA A 22 2.72 -15.69 0.86
N VAL A 23 2.67 -15.95 -0.44
CA VAL A 23 3.69 -16.73 -1.15
C VAL A 23 5.05 -16.01 -1.13
N GLY A 24 5.07 -14.70 -1.43
CA GLY A 24 6.29 -13.90 -1.41
C GLY A 24 6.96 -13.87 -0.04
N ASN A 25 6.17 -13.84 1.04
CA ASN A 25 6.69 -13.82 2.41
C ASN A 25 7.35 -15.13 2.82
N VAL A 26 6.83 -16.24 2.32
CA VAL A 26 7.41 -17.57 2.51
C VAL A 26 8.73 -17.69 1.76
N MET A 27 8.76 -17.19 0.52
CA MET A 27 9.96 -17.26 -0.33
C MET A 27 11.13 -16.45 0.27
N ASP A 28 10.84 -15.49 1.15
CA ASP A 28 11.85 -14.76 1.94
C ASP A 28 12.53 -15.64 3.01
N GLY A 29 11.98 -16.82 3.33
CA GLY A 29 12.61 -17.86 4.17
C GLY A 29 12.74 -17.54 5.66
N LYS A 30 12.30 -16.35 6.10
CA LYS A 30 12.47 -15.84 7.47
C LYS A 30 11.24 -16.03 8.37
N HIS A 31 10.08 -16.35 7.80
CA HIS A 31 8.80 -16.37 8.52
C HIS A 31 8.04 -17.69 8.31
N LEU A 32 7.37 -18.16 9.37
CA LEU A 32 6.49 -19.34 9.33
C LEU A 32 5.27 -19.04 8.45
N PHE A 33 4.91 -19.99 7.57
CA PHE A 33 3.73 -19.90 6.68
C PHE A 33 2.45 -19.52 7.44
N GLY A 34 2.21 -20.13 8.61
CA GLY A 34 0.99 -19.93 9.39
C GLY A 34 0.85 -18.52 9.93
N ASP A 35 1.90 -17.99 10.56
CA ASP A 35 1.89 -16.64 11.13
C ASP A 35 1.87 -15.55 10.05
N SER A 36 2.54 -15.80 8.92
CA SER A 36 2.52 -14.93 7.75
C SER A 36 1.12 -14.78 7.16
N LEU A 37 0.38 -15.89 7.06
CA LEU A 37 -0.97 -15.88 6.51
C LEU A 37 -1.93 -15.07 7.39
N VAL A 38 -1.80 -15.19 8.72
CA VAL A 38 -2.58 -14.41 9.68
C VAL A 38 -2.25 -12.92 9.54
N GLY A 39 -0.98 -12.54 9.45
CA GLY A 39 -0.58 -11.15 9.23
C GLY A 39 -1.16 -10.56 7.94
N VAL A 40 -1.06 -11.29 6.83
CA VAL A 40 -1.63 -10.87 5.54
C VAL A 40 -3.16 -10.78 5.60
N ALA A 41 -3.83 -11.70 6.29
CA ALA A 41 -5.28 -11.65 6.48
C ALA A 41 -5.72 -10.42 7.28
N ILE A 42 -4.99 -10.05 8.34
CA ILE A 42 -5.26 -8.84 9.11
C ILE A 42 -5.11 -7.60 8.20
N LEU A 43 -4.03 -7.51 7.42
CA LEU A 43 -3.84 -6.41 6.48
C LEU A 43 -4.97 -6.33 5.44
N ALA A 44 -5.43 -7.47 4.91
CA ALA A 44 -6.55 -7.53 3.98
C ALA A 44 -7.88 -7.06 4.61
N VAL A 45 -8.13 -7.41 5.88
CA VAL A 45 -9.31 -6.94 6.63
C VAL A 45 -9.25 -5.44 6.85
N LEU A 46 -8.11 -4.90 7.31
CA LEU A 46 -7.94 -3.46 7.50
C LEU A 46 -8.12 -2.68 6.19
N ALA A 47 -7.55 -3.18 5.09
CA ALA A 47 -7.72 -2.60 3.76
C ALA A 47 -9.18 -2.65 3.28
N THR A 48 -9.90 -3.73 3.59
CA THR A 48 -11.32 -3.86 3.27
C THR A 48 -12.17 -2.86 4.06
N ILE A 49 -11.91 -2.70 5.36
CA ILE A 49 -12.58 -1.70 6.20
C ILE A 49 -12.33 -0.29 5.65
N GLY A 50 -11.08 0.07 5.37
CA GLY A 50 -10.73 1.37 4.79
C GLY A 50 -11.40 1.63 3.44
N ALA A 51 -11.50 0.61 2.59
CA ALA A 51 -12.19 0.72 1.32
C ALA A 51 -13.70 0.86 1.47
N LEU A 52 -14.33 0.12 2.38
CA LEU A 52 -15.75 0.28 2.69
C LEU A 52 -16.05 1.72 3.15
N ILE A 53 -15.18 2.30 3.99
CA ILE A 53 -15.28 3.70 4.42
C ILE A 53 -15.20 4.65 3.22
N SER A 54 -14.28 4.41 2.28
CA SER A 54 -14.15 5.25 1.08
C SER A 54 -15.42 5.26 0.20
N TYR A 55 -16.24 4.21 0.26
CA TYR A 55 -17.50 4.11 -0.49
C TYR A 55 -18.70 4.80 0.19
N LEU A 56 -18.51 5.43 1.35
CA LEU A 56 -19.55 6.27 1.97
C LEU A 56 -19.69 7.62 1.23
N PRO A 57 -20.91 8.18 1.16
CA PRO A 57 -21.21 9.37 0.35
C PRO A 57 -20.41 10.62 0.75
N TYR A 58 -20.05 10.77 2.03
CA TYR A 58 -19.24 11.89 2.52
C TYR A 58 -17.73 11.67 2.33
N ALA A 59 -17.29 10.41 2.26
CA ALA A 59 -15.88 10.02 2.21
C ALA A 59 -15.31 9.89 0.79
N ASN A 60 -16.18 9.82 -0.22
CA ASN A 60 -15.82 9.63 -1.64
C ASN A 60 -15.12 10.84 -2.28
N LYS A 61 -14.95 11.96 -1.56
CA LYS A 61 -14.16 13.11 -2.04
C LYS A 61 -12.66 12.86 -1.94
N LEU A 62 -12.24 11.95 -1.05
CA LEU A 62 -10.84 11.64 -0.81
C LEU A 62 -10.45 10.31 -1.47
N PRO A 63 -9.18 10.15 -1.90
CA PRO A 63 -8.71 8.90 -2.47
C PRO A 63 -8.93 7.73 -1.50
N MET A 64 -9.29 6.55 -2.03
CA MET A 64 -9.46 5.33 -1.21
C MET A 64 -8.23 5.02 -0.36
N VAL A 65 -7.03 5.24 -0.92
CA VAL A 65 -5.75 5.00 -0.25
C VAL A 65 -5.63 5.81 1.06
N PHE A 66 -6.21 7.01 1.12
CA PHE A 66 -6.22 7.83 2.33
C PHE A 66 -7.02 7.18 3.47
N TRP A 67 -8.17 6.60 3.16
CA TRP A 67 -8.99 5.93 4.18
C TRP A 67 -8.36 4.62 4.64
N VAL A 68 -7.73 3.88 3.73
CA VAL A 68 -6.99 2.66 4.07
C VAL A 68 -5.80 2.97 4.97
N SER A 69 -5.01 4.01 4.66
CA SER A 69 -3.89 4.41 5.52
C SER A 69 -4.36 4.91 6.88
N LEU A 70 -5.45 5.69 6.93
CA LEU A 70 -6.01 6.17 8.18
C LEU A 70 -6.45 5.02 9.09
N VAL A 71 -7.14 4.01 8.55
CA VAL A 71 -7.55 2.81 9.31
C VAL A 71 -6.32 2.06 9.83
N GLY A 72 -5.27 1.91 9.02
CA GLY A 72 -4.03 1.28 9.45
C GLY A 72 -3.35 2.02 10.59
N VAL A 73 -3.29 3.36 10.51
CA VAL A 73 -2.73 4.20 11.59
C VAL A 73 -3.56 4.06 12.86
N VAL A 74 -4.88 4.18 12.77
CA VAL A 74 -5.77 4.06 13.94
C VAL A 74 -5.66 2.69 14.60
N ALA A 75 -5.55 1.61 13.81
CA ALA A 75 -5.34 0.26 14.33
C ALA A 75 -3.97 0.07 15.02
N SER A 76 -3.01 0.95 14.74
CA SER A 76 -1.64 0.89 15.26
C SER A 76 -1.37 1.89 16.40
N LEU A 77 -2.35 2.72 16.78
CA LEU A 77 -2.19 3.75 17.81
C LEU A 77 -2.14 3.17 19.24
N PRO A 78 -1.21 3.67 20.10
CA PRO A 78 -1.13 3.29 21.52
C PRO A 78 -2.46 3.61 22.24
N GLY A 79 -3.22 2.57 22.57
CA GLY A 79 -4.53 2.69 23.25
C GLY A 79 -5.70 2.02 22.55
N MET A 80 -5.50 1.44 21.36
CA MET A 80 -6.53 0.66 20.67
C MET A 80 -6.61 -0.79 21.20
N PRO A 81 -7.80 -1.32 21.58
CA PRO A 81 -7.94 -2.72 21.96
C PRO A 81 -7.43 -3.68 20.87
N GLY A 82 -6.49 -4.55 21.22
CA GLY A 82 -5.93 -5.55 20.30
C GLY A 82 -4.73 -5.05 19.46
N GLN A 83 -4.25 -3.83 19.69
CA GLN A 83 -3.10 -3.26 18.97
C GLN A 83 -1.84 -4.13 19.04
N GLU A 84 -1.44 -4.61 20.23
CA GLU A 84 -0.24 -5.44 20.38
C GLU A 84 -0.31 -6.70 19.53
N TRP A 85 -1.48 -7.34 19.48
CA TRP A 85 -1.71 -8.53 18.68
C TRP A 85 -1.67 -8.23 17.18
N ILE A 86 -2.29 -7.13 16.74
CA ILE A 86 -2.25 -6.67 15.34
C ILE A 86 -0.80 -6.42 14.93
N ILE A 87 -0.06 -5.61 15.69
CA ILE A 87 1.33 -5.25 15.40
C ILE A 87 2.21 -6.50 15.35
N ALA A 88 2.10 -7.39 16.35
CA ALA A 88 2.89 -8.62 16.43
C ALA A 88 2.64 -9.59 15.26
N LYS A 89 1.43 -9.62 14.71
CA LYS A 89 1.11 -10.46 13.54
C LYS A 89 1.43 -9.77 12.23
N THR A 90 1.26 -8.45 12.12
CA THR A 90 1.65 -7.71 10.90
C THR A 90 3.17 -7.60 10.74
N SER A 91 3.95 -7.64 11.83
CA SER A 91 5.42 -7.62 11.77
C SER A 91 6.02 -8.90 11.17
N GLN A 92 5.23 -9.97 11.08
CA GLN A 92 5.61 -11.22 10.40
C GLN A 92 5.47 -11.12 8.88
N VAL A 93 4.96 -10.00 8.34
CA VAL A 93 4.84 -9.75 6.91
C VAL A 93 5.96 -8.82 6.47
N THR A 94 6.90 -9.35 5.68
CA THR A 94 7.99 -8.57 5.08
C THR A 94 7.40 -7.58 4.07
N PHE A 95 7.77 -6.30 4.19
CA PHE A 95 7.34 -5.25 3.26
C PHE A 95 7.62 -5.59 1.78
N LEU A 96 8.78 -6.21 1.50
CA LEU A 96 9.14 -6.67 0.15
C LEU A 96 8.11 -7.64 -0.45
N ALA A 97 7.48 -8.50 0.36
CA ALA A 97 6.45 -9.43 -0.14
C ALA A 97 5.21 -8.69 -0.69
N THR A 98 4.95 -7.46 -0.24
CA THR A 98 3.87 -6.61 -0.75
C THR A 98 4.24 -5.89 -2.06
N THR A 99 5.52 -5.78 -2.40
CA THR A 99 5.94 -5.12 -3.64
C THR A 99 5.62 -5.94 -4.89
N THR A 100 5.59 -7.27 -4.79
CA THR A 100 5.27 -8.18 -5.91
C THR A 100 3.90 -7.91 -6.56
N PRO A 101 2.77 -7.90 -5.81
CA PRO A 101 1.48 -7.58 -6.42
C PRO A 101 1.44 -6.15 -6.96
N VAL A 102 2.04 -5.18 -6.26
CA VAL A 102 2.11 -3.78 -6.73
C VAL A 102 2.83 -3.69 -8.07
N LEU A 103 3.97 -4.35 -8.22
CA LEU A 103 4.76 -4.34 -9.45
C LEU A 103 4.05 -5.08 -10.59
N ALA A 104 3.35 -6.18 -10.28
CA ALA A 104 2.53 -6.91 -11.25
C ALA A 104 1.38 -6.04 -11.80
N TYR A 105 0.64 -5.35 -10.91
CA TYR A 105 -0.42 -4.43 -11.34
C TYR A 105 0.11 -3.19 -12.05
N ALA A 106 1.26 -2.65 -11.62
CA ALA A 106 1.94 -1.58 -12.34
C ALA A 106 2.32 -2.03 -13.76
N GLY A 107 2.92 -3.22 -13.91
CA GLY A 107 3.26 -3.80 -15.21
C GLY A 107 2.04 -4.02 -16.10
N LEU A 108 0.93 -4.53 -15.56
CA LEU A 108 -0.34 -4.69 -16.28
C LEU A 108 -0.91 -3.33 -16.73
N SER A 109 -0.86 -2.31 -15.87
CA SER A 109 -1.31 -0.96 -16.21
C SER A 109 -0.45 -0.35 -17.31
N LEU A 110 0.87 -0.49 -17.22
CA LEU A 110 1.81 -0.01 -18.24
C LEU A 110 1.61 -0.73 -19.58
N GLY A 111 1.32 -2.04 -19.55
CA GLY A 111 1.02 -2.83 -20.74
C GLY A 111 -0.21 -2.35 -21.51
N LYS A 112 -1.20 -1.75 -20.84
CA LYS A 112 -2.38 -1.16 -21.49
C LYS A 112 -2.07 0.14 -22.23
N ASP A 113 -1.09 0.90 -21.75
CA ASP A 113 -0.74 2.23 -22.26
C ASP A 113 0.57 2.26 -23.07
N LEU A 114 0.97 1.11 -23.65
CA LEU A 114 2.18 1.00 -24.49
C LEU A 114 2.20 2.01 -25.65
N GLY A 115 1.04 2.36 -26.20
CA GLY A 115 0.93 3.37 -27.25
C GLY A 115 1.33 4.78 -26.79
N ALA A 116 0.95 5.17 -25.58
CA ALA A 116 1.37 6.43 -24.97
C ALA A 116 2.87 6.41 -24.62
N PHE A 117 3.35 5.28 -24.10
CA PHE A 117 4.78 5.06 -23.84
C PHE A 117 5.62 5.22 -25.12
N ARG A 118 5.17 4.70 -26.27
CA ARG A 118 5.88 4.86 -27.54
C ARG A 118 5.99 6.32 -27.99
N ARG A 119 4.97 7.15 -27.74
CA ARG A 119 5.03 8.59 -28.06
C ARG A 119 6.02 9.35 -27.18
N LEU A 120 6.16 8.92 -25.93
CA LEU A 120 7.03 9.57 -24.95
C LEU A 120 8.47 8.99 -24.99
N SER A 121 8.65 7.73 -25.40
CA SER A 121 9.88 6.95 -25.59
C SER A 121 11.04 7.35 -24.65
N TRP A 122 11.93 8.22 -25.10
CA TRP A 122 13.12 8.63 -24.35
C TRP A 122 12.85 9.69 -23.29
N ARG A 123 11.80 10.52 -23.45
CA ARG A 123 11.48 11.64 -22.55
C ARG A 123 11.00 11.18 -21.16
N ILE A 124 10.56 9.93 -21.02
CA ILE A 124 10.11 9.38 -19.74
C ILE A 124 11.26 9.29 -18.75
N ILE A 125 12.45 8.90 -19.19
CA ILE A 125 13.60 8.68 -18.32
C ILE A 125 14.00 9.97 -17.58
N PRO A 126 14.30 11.10 -18.26
CA PRO A 126 14.67 12.32 -17.54
C PRO A 126 13.52 12.89 -16.72
N VAL A 127 12.26 12.75 -17.17
CA VAL A 127 11.09 13.21 -16.39
C VAL A 127 10.90 12.38 -15.12
N ALA A 128 11.00 11.06 -15.19
CA ALA A 128 10.88 10.18 -14.03
C ALA A 128 12.02 10.41 -13.03
N LEU A 129 13.25 10.61 -13.51
CA LEU A 129 14.39 10.96 -12.66
C LEU A 129 14.18 12.33 -11.98
N ALA A 130 13.75 13.35 -12.72
CA ALA A 130 13.47 14.68 -12.16
C ALA A 130 12.34 14.65 -11.13
N VAL A 131 11.25 13.92 -11.38
CA VAL A 131 10.11 13.78 -10.46
C VAL A 131 10.51 13.02 -9.20
N THR A 132 11.26 11.92 -9.34
CA THR A 132 11.71 11.11 -8.20
C THR A 132 12.72 11.90 -7.36
N ALA A 133 13.69 12.55 -7.99
CA ALA A 133 14.66 13.40 -7.31
C ALA A 133 13.99 14.59 -6.61
N GLY A 134 13.08 15.29 -7.29
CA GLY A 134 12.36 16.43 -6.71
C GLY A 134 11.49 16.03 -5.51
N THR A 135 10.77 14.90 -5.61
CA THR A 135 9.95 14.39 -4.49
C THR A 135 10.83 13.98 -3.31
N PHE A 136 11.96 13.31 -3.56
CA PHE A 136 12.90 12.90 -2.52
C PHE A 136 13.53 14.11 -1.82
N ILE A 137 14.05 15.08 -2.58
CA ILE A 137 14.69 16.28 -2.02
C ILE A 137 13.68 17.10 -1.20
N CYS A 138 12.45 17.26 -1.67
CA CYS A 138 11.41 17.96 -0.92
C CYS A 138 11.05 17.23 0.37
N ALA A 139 10.90 15.90 0.32
CA ALA A 139 10.62 15.07 1.49
C ALA A 139 11.75 15.11 2.51
N THR A 140 13.01 15.04 2.09
CA THR A 140 14.16 15.12 3.00
C THR A 140 14.35 16.51 3.58
N ALA A 141 14.12 17.58 2.81
CA ALA A 141 14.17 18.95 3.31
C ALA A 141 13.11 19.19 4.39
N LEU A 142 11.87 18.73 4.16
CA LEU A 142 10.80 18.79 5.17
C LEU A 142 11.13 17.95 6.40
N ALA A 143 11.63 16.72 6.22
CA ALA A 143 12.03 15.86 7.33
C ALA A 143 13.12 16.52 8.17
N GLN A 144 14.13 17.14 7.53
CA GLN A 144 15.21 17.83 8.22
C GLN A 144 14.72 19.05 8.99
N LEU A 145 13.77 19.82 8.43
CA LEU A 145 13.15 20.94 9.13
C LEU A 145 12.39 20.46 10.38
N VAL A 146 11.54 19.44 10.23
CA VAL A 146 10.74 18.88 11.34
C VAL A 146 11.64 18.29 12.44
N LEU A 147 12.64 17.49 12.07
CA LEU A 147 13.54 16.86 13.04
C LEU A 147 14.40 17.90 13.78
N HIS A 148 14.77 19.01 13.12
CA HIS A 148 15.47 20.12 13.77
C HIS A 148 14.57 20.87 14.76
N LEU A 149 13.29 21.04 14.45
CA LEU A 149 12.31 21.62 15.37
C LEU A 149 12.03 20.72 16.58
N GLU A 150 12.05 19.39 16.40
CA GLU A 150 11.94 18.42 17.49
C GLU A 150 13.23 18.28 18.31
N GLY A 151 14.34 18.89 17.88
CA GLY A 151 15.63 18.85 18.57
C GLY A 151 16.34 17.50 18.51
N LEU A 152 15.97 16.64 17.56
CA LEU A 152 16.60 15.33 17.34
C LEU A 152 17.90 15.44 16.53
N ILE A 153 18.10 16.55 15.81
CA ILE A 153 19.31 16.92 15.04
C ILE A 153 19.53 18.42 15.07
#